data_AF-A0A7N2LGG7-F1
#
_entry.id   AF-A0A7N2LGG7-F1
#
_cell.length_a   1.000
_cell.length_b   1.000
_cell.length_c   1.000
_cell.angle_alpha   90.00
_cell.angle_beta   90.00
_cell.angle_gamma   90.00
#
_symmetry.space_group_name_H-M   'P 1'
#
loop_
_entity.id
_entity.type
_entity.pdbx_description
1 polymer ?
#
loop_
_entity_poly.entity_id
_entity_poly.type
_entity_poly.pdbx_seq_one_letter_code
_entity_poly.pdbx_strand_id
1 'polypeptide(L)'
;MSRPHDLPHPFFHFGNPFQMISPKGSNLSKRLLLLLNNFEETLTGRLRKLNPEDKDGVLSLSWIKLAMLLLCETHNDIKTLIAELELPVCDWDEKWIDAYLDINVNLLDIYNAFNSEISRLNQGHLLLQCVLHNLDSNSSKQIIKNPRVENCRQHISSKNPRVENYSTILNKLVESLDLPNYVKYSAKGKVLMRATYGVKVKTLFICSAFALAFSGFARKLFDLNGDDKYMWAQAFSGLQTSINSEIRNLYSNGRFTVLKELEAVDTSVKKLYPMIQDGVDPIEVEAFQNFVSDLARRA
;
A
#
# COMPACT_ATOMS: atom_id res chain seq x y z
N MET A 1 -39.30 -85.92 -2.50
CA MET A 1 -38.33 -85.68 -1.42
C MET A 1 -38.25 -84.18 -1.16
N SER A 2 -38.29 -83.82 0.12
CA SER A 2 -38.04 -82.56 0.83
C SER A 2 -37.76 -81.26 0.07
N ARG A 3 -38.53 -80.20 0.42
CA ARG A 3 -38.02 -78.82 0.44
C ARG A 3 -37.13 -78.63 1.67
N PRO A 4 -36.23 -77.64 1.65
CA PRO A 4 -36.35 -76.61 2.68
C PRO A 4 -36.33 -75.19 2.11
N HIS A 5 -37.01 -74.30 2.83
CA HIS A 5 -37.11 -72.87 2.62
C HIS A 5 -35.75 -72.16 2.74
N ASP A 6 -35.48 -71.22 1.84
CA ASP A 6 -34.47 -70.19 2.02
C ASP A 6 -34.85 -69.28 3.20
N LEU A 7 -34.00 -69.27 4.23
CA LEU A 7 -33.98 -68.26 5.29
C LEU A 7 -33.18 -67.05 4.79
N PRO A 8 -33.67 -65.80 4.90
CA PRO A 8 -32.85 -64.63 4.60
C PRO A 8 -31.75 -64.50 5.66
N HIS A 9 -30.50 -64.57 5.21
CA HIS A 9 -29.32 -64.24 6.02
C HIS A 9 -29.42 -62.80 6.55
N PRO A 10 -29.24 -62.56 7.86
CA PRO A 10 -28.98 -61.22 8.35
C PRO A 10 -27.56 -60.85 7.90
N PHE A 11 -27.48 -59.94 6.93
CA PHE A 11 -26.22 -59.26 6.60
C PHE A 11 -25.78 -58.46 7.83
N PHE A 12 -24.84 -59.00 8.59
CA PHE A 12 -24.12 -58.24 9.60
C PHE A 12 -23.19 -57.24 8.89
N HIS A 13 -23.61 -55.97 8.83
CA HIS A 13 -22.71 -54.86 8.53
C HIS A 13 -21.78 -54.59 9.73
N PHE A 14 -20.80 -55.46 9.97
CA PHE A 14 -19.62 -55.06 10.75
C PHE A 14 -18.66 -54.33 9.82
N GLY A 15 -19.03 -53.08 9.49
CA GLY A 15 -18.08 -52.08 9.00
C GLY A 15 -17.09 -51.75 10.12
N ASN A 16 -15.81 -51.77 9.79
CA ASN A 16 -14.71 -51.46 10.69
C ASN A 16 -14.95 -50.09 11.40
N PRO A 17 -15.08 -50.04 12.74
CA PRO A 17 -15.43 -48.81 13.46
C PRO A 17 -14.30 -47.77 13.49
N PHE A 18 -13.13 -48.08 12.94
CA PHE A 18 -11.99 -47.15 12.85
C PHE A 18 -11.88 -46.42 11.50
N GLN A 19 -12.82 -46.62 10.55
CA GLN A 19 -12.77 -45.94 9.24
C GLN A 19 -13.75 -44.77 9.06
N MET A 20 -14.53 -44.42 10.09
CA MET A 20 -15.38 -43.22 10.06
C MET A 20 -14.92 -42.24 11.15
N ILE A 21 -14.88 -40.98 10.76
CA ILE A 21 -14.46 -39.78 11.51
C ILE A 21 -12.99 -39.39 11.32
N SER A 22 -12.60 -39.09 10.09
CA SER A 22 -11.90 -37.81 9.87
C SER A 22 -12.64 -37.08 8.75
N PRO A 23 -13.16 -35.86 8.96
CA PRO A 23 -13.63 -35.07 7.84
C PRO A 23 -12.44 -34.84 6.90
N LYS A 24 -12.61 -35.09 5.60
CA LYS A 24 -11.64 -34.81 4.52
C LYS A 24 -11.45 -33.31 4.30
N GLY A 25 -11.26 -32.54 5.37
CA GLY A 25 -10.55 -31.27 5.35
C GLY A 25 -9.14 -31.57 5.85
N SER A 26 -8.11 -31.17 5.10
CA SER A 26 -6.73 -31.30 5.58
C SER A 26 -6.56 -30.45 6.83
N ASN A 27 -6.80 -31.02 8.02
CA ASN A 27 -6.55 -30.34 9.28
C ASN A 27 -5.06 -30.04 9.34
N LEU A 28 -4.72 -28.74 9.41
CA LEU A 28 -3.33 -28.30 9.58
C LEU A 28 -2.78 -28.93 10.87
N SER A 29 -1.50 -29.31 10.85
CA SER A 29 -0.85 -29.76 12.07
C SER A 29 -0.82 -28.61 13.09
N LYS A 30 -0.75 -28.94 14.40
CA LYS A 30 -0.69 -27.93 15.47
C LYS A 30 0.44 -26.91 15.24
N ARG A 31 1.61 -27.35 14.76
CA ARG A 31 2.73 -26.47 14.39
C ARG A 31 2.35 -25.50 13.27
N LEU A 32 1.76 -26.01 12.18
CA LEU A 32 1.37 -25.18 11.04
C LEU A 32 0.28 -24.16 11.38
N LEU A 33 -0.68 -24.57 12.23
CA LEU A 33 -1.72 -23.67 12.74
C LEU A 33 -1.12 -22.56 13.62
N LEU A 34 -0.18 -22.90 14.51
CA LEU A 34 0.50 -21.92 15.36
C LEU A 34 1.28 -20.88 14.54
N LEU A 35 2.04 -21.34 13.54
CA LEU A 35 2.79 -20.45 12.65
C LEU A 35 1.86 -19.48 11.90
N LEU A 36 0.76 -20.01 11.36
CA LEU A 36 -0.24 -19.21 10.67
C LEU A 36 -0.89 -18.18 11.60
N ASN A 37 -1.32 -18.59 12.79
CA ASN A 37 -1.96 -17.69 13.75
C ASN A 37 -1.01 -16.59 14.22
N ASN A 38 0.25 -16.91 14.53
CA ASN A 38 1.25 -15.93 14.91
C ASN A 38 1.49 -14.87 13.81
N PHE A 39 1.54 -15.32 12.55
CA PHE A 39 1.63 -14.43 11.41
C PHE A 39 0.40 -13.52 11.29
N GLU A 40 -0.81 -14.08 11.37
CA GLU A 40 -2.05 -13.29 11.24
C GLU A 40 -2.25 -12.33 12.41
N GLU A 41 -1.88 -12.70 13.64
CA GLU A 41 -1.90 -11.81 14.81
C GLU A 41 -0.93 -10.64 14.63
N THR A 42 0.29 -10.91 14.15
CA THR A 42 1.29 -9.88 13.86
C THR A 42 0.79 -8.92 12.77
N LEU A 43 0.23 -9.46 11.69
CA LEU A 43 -0.38 -8.67 10.61
C LEU A 43 -1.53 -7.81 11.14
N THR A 44 -2.40 -8.37 11.98
CA THR A 44 -3.50 -7.66 12.64
C THR A 44 -2.98 -6.48 13.46
N GLY A 45 -1.95 -6.71 14.27
CA GLY A 45 -1.31 -5.65 15.06
C GLY A 45 -0.77 -4.52 14.19
N ARG A 46 -0.12 -4.85 13.06
CA ARG A 46 0.39 -3.83 12.13
C ARG A 46 -0.73 -3.06 11.41
N LEU A 47 -1.81 -3.72 11.04
CA LEU A 47 -2.97 -3.05 10.43
C LEU A 47 -3.61 -2.06 11.40
N ARG A 48 -3.72 -2.42 12.68
CA ARG A 48 -4.20 -1.49 13.72
C ARG A 48 -3.29 -0.29 13.89
N LYS A 49 -1.96 -0.49 13.88
CA LYS A 49 -0.98 0.60 13.93
C LYS A 49 -1.05 1.57 12.74
N LEU A 50 -1.57 1.14 11.59
CA LEU A 50 -1.76 2.01 10.42
C LEU A 50 -2.96 2.94 10.56
N ASN A 51 -3.87 2.66 11.49
CA ASN A 51 -5.01 3.53 11.70
C ASN A 51 -4.51 4.80 12.42
N PRO A 52 -4.67 5.98 11.81
CA PRO A 52 -4.16 7.20 12.41
C PRO A 52 -5.00 7.56 13.64
N GLU A 53 -4.33 8.06 14.68
CA GLU A 53 -4.98 8.51 15.92
C GLU A 53 -5.83 9.77 15.69
N ASP A 54 -5.35 10.62 14.77
CA ASP A 54 -6.02 11.84 14.33
C ASP A 54 -6.37 11.73 12.84
N LYS A 55 -7.57 12.16 12.47
CA LYS A 55 -8.02 12.29 11.09
C LYS A 55 -7.06 13.14 10.27
N ASP A 56 -6.41 14.10 10.92
CA ASP A 56 -5.42 14.94 10.25
C ASP A 56 -4.12 14.23 9.86
N GLY A 57 -3.84 13.05 10.41
CA GLY A 57 -2.65 12.26 10.09
C GLY A 57 -2.72 11.47 8.78
N VAL A 58 -3.92 11.31 8.21
CA VAL A 58 -4.15 10.53 6.97
C VAL A 58 -3.37 11.12 5.80
N LEU A 59 -2.59 10.29 5.11
CA LEU A 59 -1.75 10.67 3.96
C LEU A 59 -0.70 11.77 4.27
N SER A 60 -0.33 11.98 5.54
CA SER A 60 0.84 12.78 5.91
C SER A 60 2.16 12.04 5.60
N LEU A 61 3.29 12.76 5.54
CA LEU A 61 4.60 12.13 5.37
C LEU A 61 4.89 11.11 6.48
N SER A 62 4.46 11.43 7.71
CA SER A 62 4.61 10.54 8.86
C SER A 62 3.85 9.23 8.68
N TRP A 63 2.62 9.29 8.16
CA TRP A 63 1.80 8.13 7.87
C TRP A 63 2.37 7.29 6.72
N ILE A 64 2.81 7.93 5.64
CA ILE A 64 3.47 7.25 4.51
C ILE A 64 4.73 6.50 4.98
N LYS A 65 5.56 7.15 5.81
CA LYS A 65 6.75 6.54 6.38
C LYS A 65 6.41 5.32 7.24
N LEU A 66 5.42 5.45 8.11
CA LEU A 66 4.93 4.33 8.93
C LEU A 66 4.39 3.20 8.07
N ALA A 67 3.62 3.52 7.03
CA ALA A 67 3.06 2.54 6.10
C ALA A 67 4.13 1.75 5.35
N MET A 68 5.17 2.42 4.84
CA MET A 68 6.30 1.75 4.22
C MET A 68 7.07 0.87 5.20
N LEU A 69 7.35 1.36 6.41
CA LEU A 69 8.04 0.58 7.44
C LEU A 69 7.28 -0.69 7.78
N LEU A 70 5.99 -0.58 8.09
CA LEU A 70 5.15 -1.72 8.43
C LEU A 70 4.96 -2.67 7.24
N LEU A 71 5.01 -2.18 6.01
CA LEU A 71 4.97 -3.01 4.81
C LEU A 71 6.27 -3.84 4.67
N CYS A 72 7.44 -3.21 4.81
CA CYS A 72 8.73 -3.90 4.82
C CYS A 72 8.80 -4.99 5.90
N GLU A 73 8.34 -4.68 7.11
CA GLU A 73 8.26 -5.67 8.20
C GLU A 73 7.34 -6.86 7.84
N THR A 74 6.18 -6.61 7.22
CA THR A 74 5.28 -7.69 6.78
C THR A 74 5.90 -8.57 5.70
N HIS A 75 6.68 -8.01 4.78
CA HIS A 75 7.41 -8.80 3.80
C HIS A 75 8.53 -9.63 4.45
N ASN A 76 9.20 -9.11 5.47
CA ASN A 76 10.18 -9.86 6.26
C ASN A 76 9.52 -11.02 7.01
N ASP A 77 8.32 -10.86 7.56
CA ASP A 77 7.60 -11.95 8.22
C ASP A 77 7.26 -13.09 7.25
N ILE A 78 6.91 -12.79 5.99
CA ILE A 78 6.72 -13.83 4.97
C ILE A 78 8.02 -14.58 4.72
N LYS A 79 9.16 -13.87 4.63
CA LYS A 79 10.47 -14.49 4.45
C LYS A 79 10.79 -15.43 5.63
N THR A 80 10.53 -15.00 6.86
CA THR A 80 10.69 -15.81 8.06
C THR A 80 9.77 -17.03 8.03
N LEU A 81 8.49 -16.84 7.67
CA LEU A 81 7.51 -17.92 7.57
C LEU A 81 7.93 -18.98 6.53
N ILE A 82 8.43 -18.56 5.37
CA ILE A 82 8.95 -19.48 4.34
C ILE A 82 10.09 -20.34 4.91
N ALA A 83 11.01 -19.74 5.67
CA ALA A 83 12.10 -20.45 6.32
C ALA A 83 11.60 -21.45 7.38
N GLU A 84 10.67 -21.05 8.24
CA GLU A 84 10.10 -21.89 9.31
C GLU A 84 9.21 -23.02 8.79
N LEU A 85 8.58 -22.80 7.63
CA LEU A 85 7.83 -23.84 6.93
C LEU A 85 8.76 -24.88 6.32
N GLU A 86 10.07 -24.62 6.17
CA GLU A 86 11.02 -25.52 5.51
C GLU A 86 10.44 -26.02 4.17
N LEU A 87 9.90 -25.09 3.38
CA LEU A 87 9.23 -25.39 2.12
C LEU A 87 10.14 -24.92 0.97
N PRO A 88 11.05 -25.79 0.46
CA PRO A 88 11.92 -25.41 -0.63
C PRO A 88 11.10 -25.06 -1.87
N VAL A 89 11.56 -24.09 -2.65
CA VAL A 89 10.88 -23.63 -3.88
C VAL A 89 10.68 -24.78 -4.88
N CYS A 90 11.53 -25.81 -4.85
CA CYS A 90 11.39 -27.02 -5.66
C CYS A 90 10.10 -27.81 -5.39
N ASP A 91 9.50 -27.67 -4.20
CA ASP A 91 8.24 -28.34 -3.83
C ASP A 91 6.99 -27.55 -4.28
N TRP A 92 7.20 -26.41 -4.95
CA TRP A 92 6.13 -25.52 -5.37
C TRP A 92 5.63 -25.94 -6.75
N ASP A 93 4.32 -25.87 -6.98
CA ASP A 93 3.74 -26.06 -8.31
C ASP A 93 4.21 -24.95 -9.26
N GLU A 94 4.54 -25.28 -10.49
CA GLU A 94 5.07 -24.34 -11.49
C GLU A 94 4.13 -23.14 -11.71
N LYS A 95 2.82 -23.38 -11.79
CA LYS A 95 1.83 -22.29 -11.93
C LYS A 95 1.79 -21.39 -10.69
N TRP A 96 2.10 -21.97 -9.53
CA TRP A 96 2.17 -21.19 -8.30
C TRP A 96 3.46 -20.37 -8.21
N ILE A 97 4.58 -20.90 -8.67
CA ILE A 97 5.83 -20.14 -8.83
C ILE A 97 5.57 -18.95 -9.75
N ASP A 98 4.95 -19.18 -10.91
CA ASP A 98 4.61 -18.13 -11.87
C ASP A 98 3.72 -17.05 -11.25
N ALA A 99 2.62 -17.46 -10.60
CA ALA A 99 1.73 -16.53 -9.93
C ALA A 99 2.45 -15.74 -8.82
N TYR A 100 3.28 -16.41 -8.01
CA TYR A 100 4.05 -15.73 -6.97
C TYR A 100 5.02 -14.71 -7.56
N LEU A 101 5.77 -15.08 -8.61
CA LEU A 101 6.72 -14.19 -9.27
C LEU A 101 6.03 -13.01 -9.95
N ASP A 102 4.92 -13.24 -10.65
CA ASP A 102 4.15 -12.18 -11.30
C ASP A 102 3.68 -11.12 -10.29
N ILE A 103 3.16 -11.55 -9.13
CA ILE A 103 2.83 -10.61 -8.04
C ILE A 103 4.07 -9.83 -7.57
N ASN A 104 5.20 -10.50 -7.35
CA ASN A 104 6.41 -9.82 -6.87
C ASN A 104 6.97 -8.84 -7.90
N VAL A 105 6.88 -9.14 -9.20
CA VAL A 105 7.25 -8.23 -10.28
C VAL A 105 6.35 -7.00 -10.27
N ASN A 106 5.02 -7.18 -10.21
CA ASN A 106 4.08 -6.05 -10.15
C ASN A 106 4.31 -5.18 -8.89
N LEU A 107 4.65 -5.79 -7.74
CA LEU A 107 5.02 -5.07 -6.52
C LEU A 107 6.32 -4.27 -6.68
N LEU A 108 7.31 -4.84 -7.37
CA LEU A 108 8.58 -4.16 -7.63
C LEU A 108 8.38 -2.95 -8.55
N ASP A 109 7.53 -3.08 -9.57
CA ASP A 109 7.19 -1.98 -10.48
C ASP A 109 6.53 -0.82 -9.72
N ILE A 110 5.63 -1.14 -8.78
CA ILE A 110 5.04 -0.17 -7.86
C ILE A 110 6.12 0.53 -7.03
N TYR A 111 7.04 -0.22 -6.42
CA TYR A 111 8.11 0.34 -5.60
C TYR A 111 9.02 1.27 -6.41
N ASN A 112 9.36 0.87 -7.64
CA ASN A 112 10.14 1.68 -8.57
C ASN A 112 9.42 2.99 -8.94
N ALA A 113 8.10 2.94 -9.16
CA ALA A 113 7.30 4.14 -9.40
C ALA A 113 7.34 5.09 -8.19
N PHE A 114 7.20 4.57 -6.97
CA PHE A 114 7.30 5.40 -5.76
C PHE A 114 8.69 6.00 -5.54
N ASN A 115 9.75 5.23 -5.73
CA ASN A 115 11.11 5.78 -5.63
C ASN A 115 11.35 6.87 -6.67
N SER A 116 10.80 6.70 -7.88
CA SER A 116 10.86 7.73 -8.91
C SER A 116 10.13 9.00 -8.47
N GLU A 117 9.00 8.86 -7.77
CA GLU A 117 8.22 9.99 -7.27
C GLU A 117 8.90 10.70 -6.09
N ILE A 118 9.45 9.94 -5.13
CA ILE A 118 10.26 10.49 -4.03
C ILE A 118 11.48 11.21 -4.58
N SER A 119 12.16 10.63 -5.58
CA SER A 119 13.31 11.26 -6.23
C SER A 119 12.93 12.57 -6.91
N ARG A 120 11.75 12.61 -7.56
CA ARG A 120 11.19 13.84 -8.11
C ARG A 120 10.97 14.87 -6.99
N LEU A 121 10.26 14.51 -5.91
CA LEU A 121 10.00 15.42 -4.79
C LEU A 121 11.30 15.97 -4.16
N ASN A 122 12.32 15.12 -3.99
CA ASN A 122 13.64 15.55 -3.49
C ASN A 122 14.30 16.56 -4.44
N GLN A 123 14.22 16.35 -5.75
CA GLN A 123 14.73 17.31 -6.73
C GLN A 123 13.98 18.65 -6.65
N GLY A 124 12.66 18.62 -6.45
CA GLY A 124 11.84 19.82 -6.25
C GLY A 124 12.25 20.59 -4.98
N HIS A 125 12.48 19.88 -3.88
CA HIS A 125 12.96 20.46 -2.62
C HIS A 125 14.33 21.12 -2.79
N LEU A 126 15.28 20.49 -3.50
CA LEU A 126 16.59 21.09 -3.81
C LEU A 126 16.47 22.36 -4.65
N LEU A 127 15.57 22.37 -5.64
CA LEU A 127 15.28 23.57 -6.44
C LEU A 127 14.68 24.69 -5.59
N LEU A 128 13.78 24.34 -4.67
CA LEU A 128 13.18 25.29 -3.74
C LEU A 128 14.22 25.91 -2.80
N GLN A 129 15.10 25.10 -2.20
CA GLN A 129 16.21 25.59 -1.38
C GLN A 129 17.15 26.52 -2.17
N CYS A 130 17.44 26.18 -3.43
CA CYS A 130 18.24 27.03 -4.30
C CYS A 130 17.55 28.37 -4.56
N VAL A 131 16.24 28.39 -4.81
CA VAL A 131 15.48 29.64 -4.97
C VAL A 131 15.53 30.46 -3.69
N LEU A 132 15.23 29.87 -2.52
CA LEU A 132 15.25 30.55 -1.23
C LEU A 132 16.61 31.21 -0.94
N HIS A 133 17.70 30.46 -1.10
CA HIS A 133 19.05 31.02 -0.91
C HIS A 133 19.33 32.20 -1.85
N ASN A 134 18.86 32.16 -3.11
CA ASN A 134 19.04 33.27 -4.05
C ASN A 134 18.15 34.49 -3.71
N LEU A 135 17.02 34.29 -3.05
CA LEU A 135 16.14 35.38 -2.59
C LEU A 135 16.72 36.06 -1.36
N ASP A 136 17.33 35.31 -0.44
CA ASP A 136 18.00 35.86 0.74
C ASP A 136 19.28 36.65 0.40
N SER A 137 19.98 36.29 -0.68
CA SER A 137 21.28 36.87 -1.03
C SER A 137 21.23 38.09 -1.97
N ASN A 138 20.10 38.37 -2.62
CA ASN A 138 20.01 39.41 -3.66
C ASN A 138 19.07 40.56 -3.28
N SER A 139 19.51 41.80 -3.49
CA SER A 139 18.60 42.97 -3.48
C SER A 139 17.54 42.84 -4.57
N SER A 140 16.30 43.24 -4.28
CA SER A 140 15.05 42.97 -5.02
C SER A 140 15.06 43.19 -6.54
N LYS A 141 16.05 43.90 -7.10
CA LYS A 141 16.14 44.28 -8.52
C LYS A 141 16.70 43.19 -9.46
N GLN A 142 17.38 42.14 -8.95
CA GLN A 142 17.89 41.03 -9.78
C GLN A 142 16.98 39.80 -9.84
N ILE A 143 15.91 39.79 -9.04
CA ILE A 143 15.04 38.61 -8.85
C ILE A 143 14.08 38.41 -10.04
N ILE A 144 13.77 39.48 -10.77
CA ILE A 144 12.68 39.60 -11.77
C ILE A 144 12.85 38.67 -13.00
N LYS A 145 14.03 38.07 -13.22
CA LYS A 145 14.28 37.14 -14.34
C LYS A 145 15.17 35.95 -13.97
N ASN A 146 14.93 35.32 -12.82
CA ASN A 146 15.71 34.13 -12.46
C ASN A 146 15.12 32.86 -13.10
N PRO A 147 15.75 32.26 -14.14
CA PRO A 147 15.27 31.03 -14.78
C PRO A 147 15.17 29.84 -13.81
N ARG A 148 15.83 29.91 -12.63
CA ARG A 148 15.72 28.89 -11.58
C ARG A 148 14.35 28.88 -10.90
N VAL A 149 13.69 30.04 -10.78
CA VAL A 149 12.33 30.14 -10.21
C VAL A 149 11.32 29.52 -11.17
N GLU A 150 11.45 29.82 -12.47
CA GLU A 150 10.59 29.22 -13.50
C GLU A 150 10.80 27.71 -13.62
N ASN A 151 12.05 27.23 -13.57
CA ASN A 151 12.34 25.79 -13.54
C ASN A 151 11.77 25.11 -12.28
N CYS A 152 11.84 25.75 -11.12
CA CYS A 152 11.25 25.24 -9.87
C CYS A 152 9.72 25.10 -10.01
N ARG A 153 9.06 26.14 -10.54
CA ARG A 153 7.61 26.11 -10.81
C ARG A 153 7.22 25.00 -11.79
N GLN A 154 7.93 24.89 -12.91
CA GLN A 154 7.68 23.85 -13.91
C GLN A 154 7.89 22.45 -13.33
N HIS A 155 8.91 22.26 -12.51
CA HIS A 155 9.21 20.99 -11.86
C HIS A 155 8.14 20.59 -10.83
N ILE A 156 7.74 21.51 -9.95
CA ILE A 156 6.64 21.30 -8.98
C ILE A 156 5.32 20.99 -9.70
N SER A 157 5.04 21.69 -10.79
CA SER A 157 3.80 21.52 -11.58
C SER A 157 3.82 20.29 -12.50
N SER A 158 5.00 19.72 -12.78
CA SER A 158 5.14 18.57 -13.66
C SER A 158 4.65 17.30 -12.98
N LYS A 159 3.79 16.54 -13.67
CA LYS A 159 3.38 15.21 -13.24
C LYS A 159 4.44 14.18 -13.57
N ASN A 160 4.57 13.17 -12.74
CA ASN A 160 5.45 12.04 -13.02
C ASN A 160 4.74 11.05 -13.96
N PRO A 161 5.24 10.84 -15.19
CA PRO A 161 4.61 9.94 -16.16
C PRO A 161 4.62 8.48 -15.68
N ARG A 162 5.55 8.09 -14.78
CA ARG A 162 5.57 6.74 -14.19
C ARG A 162 4.43 6.52 -13.20
N VAL A 163 3.93 7.59 -12.57
CA VAL A 163 2.76 7.56 -11.68
C VAL A 163 1.47 7.46 -12.49
N GLU A 164 1.46 7.93 -13.75
CA GLU A 164 0.31 7.79 -14.65
C GLU A 164 0.03 6.32 -15.04
N ASN A 165 1.09 5.52 -15.17
CA ASN A 165 0.99 4.06 -15.39
C ASN A 165 0.56 3.25 -14.16
N TYR A 166 0.47 3.89 -12.99
CA TYR A 166 0.23 3.21 -11.72
C TYR A 166 -1.16 2.55 -11.64
N SER A 167 -2.17 3.19 -12.24
CA SER A 167 -3.53 2.65 -12.33
C SER A 167 -3.55 1.30 -13.05
N THR A 168 -2.77 1.15 -14.11
CA THR A 168 -2.68 -0.09 -14.90
C THR A 168 -2.02 -1.21 -14.09
N ILE A 169 -0.94 -0.90 -13.36
CA ILE A 169 -0.24 -1.89 -12.52
C ILE A 169 -1.12 -2.32 -11.34
N LEU A 170 -1.82 -1.38 -10.69
CA LEU A 170 -2.79 -1.71 -9.63
C LEU A 170 -3.91 -2.62 -10.13
N ASN A 171 -4.45 -2.37 -11.33
CA ASN A 171 -5.51 -3.21 -11.88
C ASN A 171 -5.04 -4.65 -12.11
N LYS A 172 -3.83 -4.84 -12.68
CA LYS A 172 -3.22 -6.17 -12.82
C LYS A 172 -3.04 -6.87 -11.49
N LEU A 173 -2.67 -6.13 -10.45
CA LEU A 173 -2.42 -6.68 -9.12
C LEU A 173 -3.72 -7.05 -8.39
N VAL A 174 -4.81 -6.33 -8.65
CA VAL A 174 -6.17 -6.69 -8.20
C VAL A 174 -6.72 -7.87 -8.99
N GLU A 175 -6.48 -7.94 -10.30
CA GLU A 175 -6.86 -9.09 -11.14
C GLU A 175 -6.14 -10.38 -10.72
N SER A 176 -4.90 -10.28 -10.22
CA SER A 176 -4.13 -11.41 -9.67
C SER A 176 -4.37 -11.69 -8.19
N LEU A 177 -5.34 -10.99 -7.57
CA LEU A 177 -5.72 -11.23 -6.17
C LEU A 177 -6.41 -12.60 -6.00
N ASP A 178 -7.16 -13.01 -7.03
CA ASP A 178 -7.80 -14.32 -7.07
C ASP A 178 -6.73 -15.41 -7.23
N LEU A 179 -6.47 -16.09 -6.13
CA LEU A 179 -5.57 -17.25 -6.13
C LEU A 179 -6.13 -18.32 -7.08
N PRO A 180 -5.26 -19.07 -7.77
CA PRO A 180 -5.69 -20.21 -8.56
C PRO A 180 -6.26 -21.29 -7.62
N ASN A 181 -7.58 -21.29 -7.45
CA ASN A 181 -8.34 -22.22 -6.60
C ASN A 181 -8.19 -23.70 -7.01
N TYR A 182 -7.59 -23.95 -8.17
CA TYR A 182 -7.41 -25.26 -8.81
C TYR A 182 -6.05 -25.92 -8.52
N VAL A 183 -5.16 -25.30 -7.73
CA VAL A 183 -3.86 -25.90 -7.37
C VAL A 183 -3.97 -26.73 -6.11
N LYS A 184 -3.46 -27.98 -6.16
CA LYS A 184 -3.44 -28.89 -5.01
C LYS A 184 -2.28 -28.54 -4.08
N TYR A 185 -2.56 -27.74 -3.06
CA TYR A 185 -1.54 -27.32 -2.10
C TYR A 185 -1.23 -28.37 -1.02
N SER A 186 0.06 -28.53 -0.71
CA SER A 186 0.50 -29.18 0.53
C SER A 186 0.01 -28.39 1.76
N ALA A 187 0.01 -29.01 2.95
CA ALA A 187 -0.41 -28.31 4.16
C ALA A 187 0.44 -27.05 4.45
N LYS A 188 1.75 -27.12 4.18
CA LYS A 188 2.68 -25.98 4.25
C LYS A 188 2.34 -24.91 3.20
N GLY A 189 2.07 -25.34 1.96
CA GLY A 189 1.64 -24.45 0.88
C GLY A 189 0.37 -23.69 1.25
N LYS A 190 -0.64 -24.34 1.84
CA LYS A 190 -1.88 -23.68 2.28
C LYS A 190 -1.63 -22.57 3.31
N VAL A 191 -0.70 -22.78 4.26
CA VAL A 191 -0.31 -21.74 5.22
C VAL A 191 0.32 -20.54 4.50
N LEU A 192 1.27 -20.80 3.62
CA LEU A 192 1.98 -19.75 2.88
C LEU A 192 1.04 -18.98 1.94
N MET A 193 0.09 -19.65 1.27
CA MET A 193 -0.92 -19.00 0.44
C MET A 193 -1.76 -18.01 1.24
N ARG A 194 -2.25 -18.46 2.39
CA ARG A 194 -3.09 -17.65 3.28
C ARG A 194 -2.33 -16.44 3.82
N ALA A 195 -1.09 -16.63 4.26
CA ALA A 195 -0.23 -15.55 4.71
C ALA A 195 0.07 -14.53 3.58
N THR A 196 0.43 -15.03 2.40
CA THR A 196 0.73 -14.21 1.21
C THR A 196 -0.48 -13.39 0.77
N TYR A 197 -1.69 -13.95 0.86
CA TYR A 197 -2.92 -13.22 0.58
C TYR A 197 -3.09 -11.99 1.49
N GLY A 198 -2.88 -12.14 2.80
CA GLY A 198 -2.91 -11.01 3.74
C GLY A 198 -1.87 -9.93 3.43
N VAL A 199 -0.66 -10.33 3.03
CA VAL A 199 0.37 -9.38 2.56
C VAL A 199 -0.10 -8.65 1.32
N LYS A 200 -0.57 -9.36 0.29
CA LYS A 200 -1.05 -8.75 -0.96
C LYS A 200 -2.14 -7.71 -0.70
N VAL A 201 -3.14 -8.05 0.11
CA VAL A 201 -4.25 -7.14 0.45
C VAL A 201 -3.72 -5.87 1.13
N LYS A 202 -2.84 -6.01 2.13
CA LYS A 202 -2.20 -4.86 2.78
C LYS A 202 -1.38 -4.03 1.81
N THR A 203 -0.58 -4.66 0.96
CA THR A 203 0.25 -3.95 -0.02
C THR A 203 -0.60 -3.18 -1.00
N LEU A 204 -1.61 -3.83 -1.62
CA LEU A 204 -2.55 -3.18 -2.52
C LEU A 204 -3.22 -1.96 -1.91
N PHE A 205 -3.68 -2.09 -0.67
CA PHE A 205 -4.33 -1.00 0.02
C PHE A 205 -3.39 0.21 0.21
N ILE A 206 -2.18 -0.01 0.74
CA ILE A 206 -1.18 1.05 0.94
C ILE A 206 -0.78 1.67 -0.41
N CYS A 207 -0.50 0.84 -1.39
CA CYS A 207 -0.12 1.23 -2.74
C CYS A 207 -1.21 2.06 -3.42
N SER A 208 -2.48 1.69 -3.25
CA SER A 208 -3.62 2.46 -3.75
C SER A 208 -3.76 3.80 -3.03
N ALA A 209 -3.61 3.84 -1.70
CA ALA A 209 -3.63 5.07 -0.92
C ALA A 209 -2.52 6.04 -1.36
N PHE A 210 -1.32 5.53 -1.64
CA PHE A 210 -0.22 6.34 -2.14
C PHE A 210 -0.44 6.76 -3.60
N ALA A 211 -0.97 5.88 -4.45
CA ALA A 211 -1.33 6.23 -5.82
C ALA A 211 -2.27 7.44 -5.83
N LEU A 212 -3.29 7.42 -4.97
CA LEU A 212 -4.21 8.52 -4.79
C LEU A 212 -3.49 9.78 -4.33
N ALA A 213 -2.64 9.65 -3.31
CA ALA A 213 -1.82 10.75 -2.83
C ALA A 213 -0.98 11.38 -3.94
N PHE A 214 -0.25 10.61 -4.74
CA PHE A 214 0.71 11.13 -5.73
C PHE A 214 0.10 11.47 -7.09
N SER A 215 -0.95 10.76 -7.54
CA SER A 215 -1.54 10.96 -8.87
C SER A 215 -2.73 11.94 -8.87
N GLY A 216 -3.34 12.18 -7.70
CA GLY A 216 -4.60 12.91 -7.59
C GLY A 216 -5.81 12.21 -8.24
N PHE A 217 -5.62 11.01 -8.79
CA PHE A 217 -6.66 10.27 -9.50
C PHE A 217 -7.49 9.44 -8.53
N ALA A 218 -8.58 10.03 -8.02
CA ALA A 218 -9.52 9.46 -7.04
C ALA A 218 -10.23 8.14 -7.46
N ARG A 219 -9.94 7.56 -8.63
CA ARG A 219 -10.89 6.65 -9.30
C ARG A 219 -10.89 5.20 -8.81
N LYS A 220 -9.95 4.74 -7.99
CA LYS A 220 -9.97 3.34 -7.50
C LYS A 220 -9.40 3.21 -6.08
N LEU A 221 -10.15 3.69 -5.09
CA LEU A 221 -10.09 3.07 -3.76
C LEU A 221 -10.72 1.69 -3.90
N PHE A 222 -9.93 0.64 -3.76
CA PHE A 222 -10.48 -0.71 -3.78
C PHE A 222 -11.16 -0.99 -2.45
N ASP A 223 -12.45 -1.31 -2.51
CA ASP A 223 -13.15 -1.91 -1.38
C ASP A 223 -12.84 -3.42 -1.41
N LEU A 224 -11.68 -3.79 -0.86
CA LEU A 224 -11.27 -5.19 -0.76
C LEU A 224 -12.09 -5.82 0.37
N ASN A 225 -12.85 -6.88 0.06
CA ASN A 225 -13.58 -7.63 1.08
C ASN A 225 -12.62 -8.61 1.74
N GLY A 226 -12.36 -8.42 3.04
CA GLY A 226 -11.75 -9.44 3.88
C GLY A 226 -12.79 -10.51 4.18
N ASP A 227 -12.52 -11.76 3.81
CA ASP A 227 -13.32 -12.90 4.25
C ASP A 227 -13.14 -13.07 5.77
N ASP A 228 -14.25 -13.18 6.51
CA ASP A 228 -14.27 -13.32 7.99
C ASP A 228 -13.46 -14.51 8.50
N LYS A 229 -13.05 -15.44 7.61
CA LYS A 229 -12.14 -16.54 7.94
C LYS A 229 -10.73 -16.11 8.39
N TYR A 230 -10.30 -14.87 8.11
CA TYR A 230 -8.95 -14.37 8.44
C TYR A 230 -8.95 -13.53 9.71
N MET A 231 -7.98 -13.75 10.63
CA MET A 231 -7.94 -13.00 11.90
C MET A 231 -7.73 -11.49 11.70
N TRP A 232 -7.04 -11.11 10.63
CA TRP A 232 -6.75 -9.72 10.30
C TRP A 232 -7.90 -9.01 9.56
N ALA A 233 -8.95 -9.72 9.12
CA ALA A 233 -10.01 -9.17 8.28
C ALA A 233 -10.72 -7.98 8.96
N GLN A 234 -11.10 -8.10 10.23
CA GLN A 234 -11.77 -7.02 10.95
C GLN A 234 -10.87 -5.77 11.09
N ALA A 235 -9.58 -5.98 11.42
CA ALA A 235 -8.63 -4.87 11.52
C ALA A 235 -8.42 -4.17 10.18
N PHE A 236 -8.39 -4.94 9.09
CA PHE A 236 -8.31 -4.41 7.74
C PHE A 236 -9.57 -3.63 7.35
N SER A 237 -10.76 -4.18 7.58
CA SER A 237 -12.03 -3.50 7.28
C SER A 237 -12.17 -2.18 8.05
N GLY A 238 -11.73 -2.15 9.31
CA GLY A 238 -11.68 -0.92 10.10
C GLY A 238 -10.73 0.12 9.51
N LEU A 239 -9.50 -0.30 9.14
CA LEU A 239 -8.51 0.55 8.50
C LEU A 239 -9.01 1.09 7.15
N GLN A 240 -9.54 0.23 6.30
CA GLN A 240 -10.06 0.57 4.98
C GLN A 240 -11.20 1.58 5.11
N THR A 241 -12.14 1.36 6.01
CA THR A 241 -13.26 2.30 6.23
C THR A 241 -12.76 3.67 6.70
N SER A 242 -11.87 3.69 7.70
CA SER A 242 -11.29 4.91 8.24
C SER A 242 -10.58 5.74 7.16
N ILE A 243 -9.59 5.14 6.49
CA ILE A 243 -8.79 5.83 5.47
C ILE A 243 -9.62 6.17 4.23
N ASN A 244 -10.44 5.26 3.70
CA ASN A 244 -11.24 5.53 2.51
C ASN A 244 -12.24 6.68 2.77
N SER A 245 -12.81 6.75 3.98
CA SER A 245 -13.73 7.84 4.36
C SER A 245 -13.01 9.20 4.37
N GLU A 246 -11.82 9.28 4.95
CA GLU A 246 -11.05 10.52 5.00
C GLU A 246 -10.52 10.92 3.62
N ILE A 247 -10.06 9.96 2.81
CA ILE A 247 -9.66 10.24 1.42
C ILE A 247 -10.84 10.80 0.63
N ARG A 248 -12.03 10.17 0.72
CA ARG A 248 -13.24 10.67 0.03
C ARG A 248 -13.60 12.09 0.51
N ASN A 249 -13.53 12.36 1.81
CA ASN A 249 -13.79 13.67 2.39
C ASN A 249 -12.81 14.74 1.84
N LEU A 250 -11.52 14.43 1.79
CA LEU A 250 -10.49 15.33 1.23
C LEU A 250 -10.79 15.74 -0.22
N TYR A 251 -11.15 14.76 -1.07
CA TYR A 251 -11.49 15.03 -2.47
C TYR A 251 -12.83 15.78 -2.62
N SER A 252 -13.84 15.49 -1.78
CA SER A 252 -15.11 16.23 -1.78
C SER A 252 -14.93 17.71 -1.43
N ASN A 253 -13.93 18.05 -0.62
CA ASN A 253 -13.58 19.42 -0.27
C ASN A 253 -12.71 20.12 -1.33
N GLY A 254 -12.52 19.51 -2.51
CA GLY A 254 -11.78 20.10 -3.63
C GLY A 254 -10.26 20.13 -3.46
N ARG A 255 -9.70 19.42 -2.46
CA ARG A 255 -8.25 19.26 -2.33
C ARG A 255 -7.77 18.22 -3.35
N PHE A 256 -7.01 18.68 -4.34
CA PHE A 256 -6.67 17.88 -5.53
C PHE A 256 -5.28 17.25 -5.50
N THR A 257 -4.41 17.59 -4.53
CA THR A 257 -3.00 17.16 -4.59
C THR A 257 -2.38 16.80 -3.25
N VAL A 258 -1.74 15.62 -3.26
CA VAL A 258 -0.38 15.28 -2.80
C VAL A 258 0.00 15.88 -1.47
N LEU A 259 -0.06 15.07 -0.40
CA LEU A 259 0.54 15.30 0.92
C LEU A 259 0.28 16.69 1.52
N LYS A 260 -0.34 16.77 2.69
CA LYS A 260 -0.64 18.06 3.33
C LYS A 260 0.56 19.01 3.36
N GLU A 261 1.75 18.45 3.54
CA GLU A 261 3.03 19.15 3.49
C GLU A 261 3.35 19.73 2.10
N LEU A 262 3.15 18.98 1.01
CA LEU A 262 3.41 19.47 -0.35
C LEU A 262 2.32 20.45 -0.83
N GLU A 263 1.06 20.28 -0.43
CA GLU A 263 -0.01 21.25 -0.67
C GLU A 263 0.33 22.63 -0.06
N ALA A 264 0.88 22.64 1.15
CA ALA A 264 1.31 23.86 1.82
C ALA A 264 2.47 24.55 1.08
N VAL A 265 3.43 23.78 0.55
CA VAL A 265 4.55 24.29 -0.24
C VAL A 265 4.06 24.83 -1.59
N ASP A 266 3.24 24.09 -2.34
CA ASP A 266 2.70 24.53 -3.64
C ASP A 266 1.87 25.81 -3.52
N THR A 267 1.00 25.90 -2.50
CA THR A 267 0.24 27.12 -2.20
C THR A 267 1.16 28.29 -1.92
N SER A 268 2.27 28.05 -1.23
CA SER A 268 3.24 29.09 -0.89
C SER A 268 4.01 29.55 -2.14
N VAL A 269 4.47 28.63 -2.98
CA VAL A 269 5.16 28.93 -4.24
C VAL A 269 4.25 29.71 -5.20
N LYS A 270 2.96 29.33 -5.30
CA LYS A 270 1.97 30.04 -6.12
C LYS A 270 1.74 31.50 -5.70
N LYS A 271 1.85 31.80 -4.40
CA LYS A 271 1.74 33.17 -3.87
C LYS A 271 3.04 33.97 -4.03
N LEU A 272 4.20 33.31 -3.92
CA LEU A 272 5.51 33.95 -4.09
C LEU A 272 5.75 34.43 -5.53
N TYR A 273 5.24 33.69 -6.51
CA TYR A 273 5.55 33.92 -7.92
C TYR A 273 5.06 35.28 -8.47
N PRO A 274 3.80 35.71 -8.24
CA PRO A 274 3.35 37.06 -8.63
C PRO A 274 4.20 38.17 -8.00
N MET A 275 4.56 38.03 -6.72
CA MET A 275 5.40 39.01 -6.01
C MET A 275 6.80 39.14 -6.63
N ILE A 276 7.31 38.08 -7.25
CA ILE A 276 8.58 38.08 -7.98
C ILE A 276 8.44 38.71 -9.38
N GLN A 277 7.32 38.46 -10.09
CA GLN A 277 7.10 38.94 -11.46
C GLN A 277 6.73 40.42 -11.54
N ASP A 278 5.84 40.88 -10.66
CA ASP A 278 5.32 42.25 -10.69
C ASP A 278 6.32 43.27 -10.10
N GLY A 279 7.38 42.76 -9.46
CA GLY A 279 8.32 43.54 -8.66
C GLY A 279 7.74 43.83 -7.28
N VAL A 280 8.58 43.75 -6.25
CA VAL A 280 8.15 44.04 -4.88
C VAL A 280 8.06 45.55 -4.70
N ASP A 281 6.84 46.06 -4.51
CA ASP A 281 6.62 47.47 -4.16
C ASP A 281 7.32 47.78 -2.82
N PRO A 282 7.84 49.00 -2.58
CA PRO A 282 8.59 49.33 -1.36
C PRO A 282 7.82 49.06 -0.06
N ILE A 283 6.48 49.08 -0.14
CA ILE A 283 5.54 48.85 0.98
C ILE A 283 5.37 47.35 1.27
N GLU A 284 5.68 46.47 0.31
CA GLU A 284 5.50 45.02 0.40
C GLU A 284 6.81 44.25 0.69
N VAL A 285 7.94 44.95 0.82
CA VAL A 285 9.27 44.32 1.07
C VAL A 285 9.29 43.51 2.36
N GLU A 286 8.68 44.03 3.43
CA GLU A 286 8.58 43.32 4.72
C GLU A 286 7.62 42.13 4.64
N ALA A 287 6.51 42.26 3.91
CA ALA A 287 5.58 41.16 3.66
C ALA A 287 6.24 40.04 2.82
N PHE A 288 7.05 40.40 1.84
CA PHE A 288 7.84 39.47 1.02
C PHE A 288 8.90 38.72 1.85
N GLN A 289 9.67 39.42 2.69
CA GLN A 289 10.67 38.79 3.56
C GLN A 289 10.04 37.86 4.61
N ASN A 290 8.92 38.27 5.20
CA ASN A 290 8.14 37.41 6.09
C ASN A 290 7.64 36.16 5.36
N PHE A 291 7.20 36.30 4.10
CA PHE A 291 6.73 35.19 3.29
C PHE A 291 7.85 34.20 2.92
N VAL A 292 9.02 34.70 2.52
CA VAL A 292 10.21 33.88 2.22
C VAL A 292 10.67 33.11 3.46
N SER A 293 10.69 33.76 4.63
CA SER A 293 11.01 33.13 5.91
C SER A 293 10.01 32.04 6.29
N ASP A 294 8.72 32.29 6.06
CA ASP A 294 7.65 31.31 6.33
C ASP A 294 7.72 30.09 5.40
N LEU A 295 8.11 30.31 4.14
CA LEU A 295 8.35 29.23 3.17
C LEU A 295 9.60 28.43 3.53
N ALA A 296 10.70 29.08 3.94
CA ALA A 296 11.92 28.41 4.39
C ALA A 296 11.68 27.52 5.62
N ARG A 297 10.74 27.89 6.50
CA ARG A 297 10.35 27.07 7.66
C ARG A 297 9.50 25.85 7.28
N ARG A 298 8.82 25.88 6.13
CA ARG A 298 7.93 24.82 5.64
C ARG A 298 8.60 23.88 4.63
N ALA A 299 9.68 24.34 4.00
CA ALA A 299 10.47 23.62 3.01
C ALA A 299 11.38 22.58 3.66
#